data_AF-A0AA39YSR3-F1
#
_entry.id   AF-A0AA39YSR3-F1
#
_cell.length_a   1.000
_cell.length_b   1.000
_cell.length_c   1.000
_cell.angle_alpha   90.00
_cell.angle_beta   90.00
_cell.angle_gamma   90.00
#
_symmetry.space_group_name_H-M   'P 1'
#
loop_
_entity.id
_entity.type
_entity.pdbx_description
1 polymer ?
#
loop_
_entity_poly.entity_id
_entity_poly.type
_entity_poly.pdbx_seq_one_letter_code
_entity_poly.pdbx_strand_id
1 'polypeptide(L)'
;MAVSMWKAWLLALISLCPFIGPVAGQYPQNYALRVNASTGETERFITFTPGGREYKVYNTTTWGYTVHLFYNCKYMREICLNIDKFLATPRGRSLHSDKLLDPEGGDFRYYAYDANTAPPGVKSGYRDTDRRDASCKNFKSRGTCPEPDQMLPMRHDGLWFTSRTKANTYNIQDVVNQITGNLIRASGIIYTCEEFPAASWVEGGNGPNRNTPANTRCVPMTCSNCPRFTKAEQNWQSQLHAAVARKLKAAFAKQTQHAWENKHTIALFKFSRVPDSPTRPNDGIVLRPASDSTEGVGQRQIVVADKGPIATRLIETR
;
A
#
# COMPACT_ATOMS: atom_id res chain seq x y z
N MET A 1 -50.49 7.23 -52.85
CA MET A 1 -49.82 5.93 -52.75
C MET A 1 -48.76 6.04 -51.68
N ALA A 2 -48.99 5.37 -50.56
CA ALA A 2 -48.17 5.39 -49.37
C ALA A 2 -47.18 4.22 -49.42
N VAL A 3 -45.90 4.48 -49.15
CA VAL A 3 -44.96 3.43 -48.73
C VAL A 3 -44.16 3.92 -47.54
N SER A 4 -44.60 3.42 -46.39
CA SER A 4 -43.96 3.30 -45.08
C SER A 4 -42.44 3.04 -45.13
N MET A 5 -41.65 3.99 -44.64
CA MET A 5 -40.20 3.87 -44.40
C MET A 5 -39.85 3.90 -42.89
N TRP A 6 -40.71 3.33 -42.05
CA TRP A 6 -40.59 3.37 -40.58
C TRP A 6 -40.48 1.98 -39.96
N LYS A 7 -39.65 1.07 -40.49
CA LYS A 7 -39.36 -0.23 -39.85
C LYS A 7 -37.98 -0.76 -40.23
N ALA A 8 -36.89 -0.20 -39.68
CA ALA A 8 -35.56 -0.82 -39.82
C ALA A 8 -34.50 -0.41 -38.77
N TRP A 9 -34.86 0.13 -37.61
CA TRP A 9 -33.87 0.50 -36.58
C TRP A 9 -34.34 0.19 -35.15
N LEU A 10 -34.90 -1.00 -34.91
CA LEU A 10 -35.31 -1.42 -33.57
C LEU A 10 -34.81 -2.80 -33.13
N LEU A 11 -33.84 -3.41 -33.83
CA LEU A 11 -33.34 -4.76 -33.52
C LEU A 11 -31.81 -4.91 -33.67
N ALA A 12 -31.04 -3.97 -33.12
CA ALA A 12 -29.58 -4.10 -32.99
C ALA A 12 -29.03 -3.52 -31.67
N LEU A 13 -29.81 -3.63 -30.58
CA LEU A 13 -29.38 -3.32 -29.21
C LEU A 13 -29.61 -4.51 -28.28
N ILE A 14 -29.52 -5.73 -28.81
CA ILE A 14 -29.42 -6.94 -28.00
C ILE A 14 -27.95 -7.19 -27.74
N SER A 15 -27.54 -6.81 -26.52
CA SER A 15 -26.61 -7.59 -25.70
C SER A 15 -25.18 -7.75 -26.22
N LEU A 16 -24.48 -6.63 -26.41
CA LEU A 16 -23.07 -6.54 -26.04
C LEU A 16 -22.98 -5.98 -24.61
N CYS A 17 -23.69 -6.60 -23.67
CA CYS A 17 -23.22 -6.55 -22.30
C CYS A 17 -22.02 -7.51 -22.30
N PRO A 18 -20.76 -7.05 -22.27
CA PRO A 18 -19.70 -7.97 -21.92
C PRO A 18 -20.14 -8.58 -20.60
N PHE A 19 -20.29 -9.90 -20.56
CA PHE A 19 -20.33 -10.61 -19.30
C PHE A 19 -19.05 -10.20 -18.58
N ILE A 20 -19.16 -9.19 -17.72
CA ILE A 20 -18.20 -8.93 -16.67
C ILE A 20 -18.41 -10.14 -15.75
N GLY A 21 -17.81 -11.27 -16.14
CA GLY A 21 -17.68 -12.40 -15.26
C GLY A 21 -17.11 -11.86 -13.94
N PRO A 22 -17.61 -12.33 -12.79
CA PRO A 22 -17.05 -11.92 -11.52
C PRO A 22 -15.53 -12.12 -11.62
N VAL A 23 -14.78 -11.03 -11.45
CA VAL A 23 -13.33 -11.05 -11.48
C VAL A 23 -12.90 -11.90 -10.30
N ALA A 24 -12.75 -13.19 -10.55
CA ALA A 24 -12.46 -14.21 -9.57
C ALA A 24 -10.97 -14.18 -9.28
N GLY A 25 -10.58 -13.28 -8.39
CA GLY A 25 -9.28 -13.33 -7.78
C GLY A 25 -9.05 -12.11 -6.92
N GLN A 26 -8.85 -12.41 -5.68
CA GLN A 26 -7.93 -11.85 -4.72
C GLN A 26 -8.10 -12.87 -3.57
N TYR A 27 -7.47 -12.69 -2.43
CA TYR A 27 -8.11 -13.27 -1.25
C TYR A 27 -9.59 -12.82 -1.19
N PRO A 28 -10.51 -13.55 -0.54
CA PRO A 28 -11.75 -12.94 -0.09
C PRO A 28 -11.39 -11.73 0.78
N GLN A 29 -11.19 -10.58 0.15
CA GLN A 29 -10.92 -9.29 0.79
C GLN A 29 -12.23 -8.69 1.32
N ASN A 30 -13.34 -9.39 1.04
CA ASN A 30 -14.59 -9.25 1.74
C ASN A 30 -14.51 -10.12 2.98
N TYR A 31 -14.69 -9.48 4.12
CA TYR A 31 -14.77 -10.16 5.39
C TYR A 31 -16.11 -10.87 5.51
N ALA A 32 -16.10 -12.11 5.98
CA ALA A 32 -17.30 -12.74 6.49
C ALA A 32 -17.73 -12.00 7.75
N LEU A 33 -18.95 -11.48 7.74
CA LEU A 33 -19.51 -10.73 8.86
C LEU A 33 -20.29 -11.68 9.76
N ARG A 34 -20.07 -11.57 11.07
CA ARG A 34 -20.84 -12.30 12.09
C ARG A 34 -21.21 -11.35 13.21
N VAL A 35 -22.41 -11.48 13.75
CA VAL A 35 -22.82 -10.72 14.94
C VAL A 35 -22.40 -11.53 16.17
N ASN A 36 -21.60 -10.93 17.03
CA ASN A 36 -21.27 -11.53 18.33
C ASN A 36 -22.53 -11.52 19.20
N ALA A 37 -23.04 -12.70 19.58
CA ALA A 37 -24.29 -12.82 20.34
C ALA A 37 -24.24 -12.15 21.72
N SER A 38 -23.05 -12.02 22.32
CA SER A 38 -22.89 -11.42 23.65
C SER A 38 -22.75 -9.90 23.63
N THR A 39 -22.11 -9.34 22.61
CA THR A 39 -21.84 -7.89 22.53
C THR A 39 -22.72 -7.17 21.51
N GLY A 40 -23.38 -7.91 20.60
CA GLY A 40 -24.10 -7.36 19.46
C GLY A 40 -23.20 -6.77 18.37
N GLU A 41 -21.87 -6.83 18.54
CA GLU A 41 -20.92 -6.23 17.60
C GLU A 41 -20.74 -7.09 16.34
N THR A 42 -20.60 -6.43 15.19
CA THR A 42 -20.23 -7.10 13.94
C THR A 42 -18.74 -7.43 13.93
N GLU A 43 -18.42 -8.71 14.08
CA GLU A 43 -17.11 -9.29 13.91
C GLU A 43 -16.81 -9.60 12.44
N ARG A 44 -15.53 -9.56 12.10
CA ARG A 44 -15.02 -9.76 10.74
C ARG A 44 -14.08 -10.94 10.71
N PHE A 45 -14.23 -11.78 9.70
CA PHE A 45 -13.42 -12.97 9.52
C PHE A 45 -12.92 -13.06 8.09
N ILE A 46 -11.74 -13.63 7.90
CA ILE A 46 -11.18 -13.90 6.57
C ILE A 46 -10.64 -15.31 6.48
N THR A 47 -10.84 -15.93 5.32
CA THR A 47 -10.25 -17.22 4.96
C THR A 47 -9.38 -17.04 3.73
N PHE A 48 -8.10 -17.36 3.85
CA PHE A 48 -7.13 -17.11 2.79
C PHE A 48 -7.23 -18.15 1.64
N THR A 49 -7.52 -19.41 1.94
CA THR A 49 -7.70 -20.45 0.92
C THR A 49 -9.10 -21.05 1.04
N PRO A 50 -9.76 -21.46 -0.05
CA PRO A 50 -11.03 -22.19 0.06
C PRO A 50 -10.90 -23.39 1.01
N GLY A 51 -11.80 -23.48 1.99
CA GLY A 51 -11.75 -24.51 3.05
C GLY A 51 -10.60 -24.37 4.07
N GLY A 52 -9.83 -23.28 4.02
CA GLY A 52 -8.73 -23.02 4.95
C GLY A 52 -9.19 -22.57 6.33
N ARG A 53 -8.20 -22.33 7.21
CA ARG A 53 -8.44 -21.72 8.53
C ARG A 53 -9.01 -20.32 8.36
N GLU A 54 -10.00 -20.01 9.18
CA GLU A 54 -10.57 -18.68 9.32
C GLU A 54 -9.81 -17.86 10.37
N TYR A 55 -9.64 -16.56 10.10
CA TYR A 55 -8.90 -15.62 10.92
C TYR A 55 -9.82 -14.46 11.32
N LYS A 56 -9.91 -14.16 12.62
CA LYS A 56 -10.60 -12.97 13.11
C LYS A 56 -9.80 -11.71 12.73
N VAL A 57 -10.51 -10.71 12.23
CA VAL A 57 -9.97 -9.41 11.86
C VAL A 57 -10.35 -8.41 12.94
N TYR A 58 -9.35 -7.96 13.70
CA TYR A 58 -9.56 -7.09 14.84
C TYR A 58 -9.75 -5.64 14.39
N ASN A 59 -10.86 -5.04 14.81
CA ASN A 59 -11.13 -3.63 14.58
C ASN A 59 -10.64 -2.82 15.78
N THR A 60 -9.48 -2.18 15.68
CA THR A 60 -8.94 -1.43 16.82
C THR A 60 -9.81 -0.22 17.18
N THR A 61 -10.59 0.31 16.23
CA THR A 61 -11.48 1.45 16.46
C THR A 61 -12.55 1.16 17.52
N THR A 62 -13.02 -0.09 17.65
CA THR A 62 -13.99 -0.45 18.70
C THR A 62 -13.37 -0.40 20.10
N TRP A 63 -12.04 -0.37 20.18
CA TRP A 63 -11.29 -0.17 21.42
C TRP A 63 -10.96 1.29 21.71
N GLY A 64 -11.55 2.24 20.98
CA GLY A 64 -11.22 3.66 21.08
C GLY A 64 -9.81 4.00 20.59
N TYR A 65 -9.20 3.15 19.74
CA TYR A 65 -7.85 3.35 19.23
C TYR A 65 -7.78 3.08 17.72
N THR A 66 -7.53 4.10 16.90
CA THR A 66 -7.39 3.91 15.44
C THR A 66 -5.95 4.12 15.01
N VAL A 67 -5.33 3.16 14.32
CA VAL A 67 -4.03 3.40 13.67
C VAL A 67 -4.27 3.99 12.29
N HIS A 68 -3.69 5.14 12.00
CA HIS A 68 -3.67 5.70 10.67
C HIS A 68 -2.30 5.50 9.99
N LEU A 69 -2.31 5.31 8.67
CA LEU A 69 -1.14 5.31 7.80
C LEU A 69 -1.36 6.34 6.70
N PHE A 70 -0.40 7.25 6.54
CA PHE A 70 -0.44 8.27 5.50
C PHE A 70 0.82 8.20 4.66
N TYR A 71 0.65 8.21 3.34
CA TYR A 71 1.76 8.46 2.42
C TYR A 71 1.72 9.90 1.94
N ASN A 72 2.82 10.63 2.06
CA ASN A 72 2.94 11.98 1.52
C ASN A 72 3.37 11.90 0.05
N CYS A 73 2.46 12.23 -0.86
CA CYS A 73 2.69 12.10 -2.30
C CYS A 73 3.73 13.07 -2.87
N LYS A 74 4.13 14.09 -2.10
CA LYS A 74 5.28 14.93 -2.45
C LYS A 74 6.59 14.14 -2.46
N TYR A 75 6.74 13.21 -1.51
CA TYR A 75 7.97 12.44 -1.32
C TYR A 75 7.86 11.02 -1.86
N MET A 76 6.70 10.37 -1.67
CA MET A 76 6.41 9.01 -2.14
C MET A 76 5.66 9.06 -3.47
N ARG A 77 6.27 9.71 -4.47
CA ARG A 77 5.62 10.11 -5.73
C ARG A 77 5.17 8.89 -6.52
N GLU A 78 6.06 7.92 -6.69
CA GLU A 78 5.79 6.72 -7.49
C GLU A 78 4.82 5.79 -6.77
N ILE A 79 4.95 5.64 -5.46
CA ILE A 79 4.00 4.86 -4.67
C ILE A 79 2.60 5.50 -4.74
N CYS A 80 2.48 6.82 -4.61
CA CYS A 80 1.19 7.50 -4.73
C CYS A 80 0.57 7.38 -6.13
N LEU A 81 1.38 7.46 -7.19
CA LEU A 81 0.89 7.22 -8.54
C LEU A 81 0.39 5.78 -8.72
N ASN A 82 1.07 4.79 -8.13
CA ASN A 82 0.60 3.40 -8.14
C ASN A 82 -0.73 3.24 -7.38
N ILE A 83 -0.88 3.96 -6.26
CA ILE A 83 -2.13 4.01 -5.49
C ILE A 83 -3.26 4.60 -6.33
N ASP A 84 -3.02 5.70 -7.04
CA ASP A 84 -4.04 6.34 -7.87
C ASP A 84 -4.51 5.44 -9.00
N LYS A 85 -3.56 4.78 -9.67
CA LYS A 85 -3.87 3.77 -10.67
C LYS A 85 -4.71 2.63 -10.08
N PHE A 86 -4.40 2.17 -8.87
CA PHE A 86 -5.20 1.15 -8.19
C PHE A 86 -6.61 1.65 -7.83
N LEU A 87 -6.72 2.83 -7.21
CA LEU A 87 -7.99 3.43 -6.80
C LEU A 87 -8.91 3.74 -7.99
N ALA A 88 -8.36 3.94 -9.18
CA ALA A 88 -9.13 4.11 -10.41
C ALA A 88 -9.74 2.78 -10.93
N THR A 89 -9.21 1.63 -10.52
CA THR A 89 -9.78 0.33 -10.93
C THR A 89 -11.14 0.09 -10.28
N PRO A 90 -12.03 -0.76 -10.86
CA PRO A 90 -13.25 -1.18 -10.18
C PRO A 90 -13.00 -1.71 -8.77
N ARG A 91 -11.87 -2.40 -8.59
CA ARG A 91 -11.50 -2.96 -7.29
C ARG A 91 -11.11 -1.89 -6.28
N GLY A 92 -10.25 -0.96 -6.66
CA GLY A 92 -9.83 0.13 -5.77
C GLY A 92 -10.96 1.11 -5.44
N ARG A 93 -11.99 1.22 -6.30
CA ARG A 93 -13.21 1.98 -5.99
C ARG A 93 -14.10 1.29 -4.96
N SER A 94 -14.19 -0.04 -5.01
CA SER A 94 -15.01 -0.86 -4.12
C SER A 94 -14.13 -1.86 -3.36
N LEU A 95 -13.33 -1.37 -2.42
CA LEU A 95 -12.32 -2.17 -1.72
C LEU A 95 -12.96 -3.21 -0.79
N HIS A 96 -14.04 -2.86 -0.10
CA HIS A 96 -14.78 -3.80 0.72
C HIS A 96 -16.26 -3.81 0.33
N SER A 97 -16.89 -4.98 0.35
CA SER A 97 -18.35 -5.07 0.30
C SER A 97 -19.00 -4.54 1.59
N ASP A 98 -18.26 -4.56 2.71
CA ASP A 98 -18.67 -3.98 3.98
C ASP A 98 -18.60 -2.45 3.92
N LYS A 99 -19.76 -1.82 3.76
CA LYS A 99 -19.92 -0.35 3.72
C LYS A 99 -19.50 0.34 5.03
N LEU A 100 -19.38 -0.38 6.15
CA LEU A 100 -18.85 0.18 7.41
C LEU A 100 -17.33 0.42 7.36
N LEU A 101 -16.61 -0.33 6.51
CA LEU A 101 -15.17 -0.18 6.31
C LEU A 101 -14.80 0.73 5.13
N ASP A 102 -15.70 0.90 4.18
CA ASP A 102 -15.48 1.76 3.02
C ASP A 102 -16.76 2.57 2.77
N PRO A 103 -17.11 3.52 3.67
CA PRO A 103 -18.22 4.42 3.40
C PRO A 103 -17.86 5.23 2.14
N GLU A 104 -18.78 5.24 1.18
CA GLU A 104 -18.55 5.81 -0.15
C GLU A 104 -18.03 7.26 -0.05
N GLY A 105 -16.88 7.53 -0.68
CA GLY A 105 -16.37 8.90 -0.86
C GLY A 105 -15.43 9.44 0.24
N GLY A 106 -14.93 8.61 1.16
CA GLY A 106 -13.99 9.05 2.18
C GLY A 106 -12.53 9.19 1.71
N ASP A 107 -11.81 10.20 2.23
CA ASP A 107 -10.34 10.35 2.12
C ASP A 107 -9.56 9.22 2.80
N PHE A 108 -10.23 8.46 3.66
CA PHE A 108 -9.69 7.36 4.44
C PHE A 108 -10.42 6.07 4.10
N ARG A 109 -9.65 4.99 3.90
CA ARG A 109 -10.18 3.64 3.74
C ARG A 109 -9.56 2.71 4.76
N TYR A 110 -10.34 1.76 5.26
CA TYR A 110 -9.78 0.70 6.09
C TYR A 110 -9.02 -0.31 5.22
N TYR A 111 -7.92 -0.80 5.76
CA TYR A 111 -7.16 -1.94 5.27
C TYR A 111 -6.81 -2.81 6.47
N ALA A 112 -6.49 -4.08 6.24
CA ALA A 112 -6.06 -4.97 7.31
C ALA A 112 -4.57 -5.29 7.21
N TYR A 113 -3.84 -5.01 8.28
CA TYR A 113 -2.47 -5.47 8.44
C TYR A 113 -2.47 -6.96 8.80
N ASP A 114 -1.72 -7.75 8.03
CA ASP A 114 -1.54 -9.18 8.27
C ASP A 114 -0.23 -9.40 9.04
N ALA A 115 -0.31 -9.90 10.28
CA ALA A 115 0.88 -10.11 11.09
C ALA A 115 1.82 -11.19 10.52
N ASN A 116 1.35 -12.03 9.60
CA ASN A 116 2.13 -13.06 8.92
C ASN A 116 3.10 -12.46 7.88
N THR A 117 4.04 -11.68 8.41
CA THR A 117 5.12 -11.02 7.68
C THR A 117 6.45 -11.69 7.97
N ALA A 118 7.25 -11.88 6.92
CA ALA A 118 8.54 -12.53 7.05
C ALA A 118 9.54 -11.68 7.85
N PRO A 119 10.29 -12.27 8.80
CA PRO A 119 11.46 -11.63 9.36
C PRO A 119 12.49 -11.30 8.27
N PRO A 120 13.37 -10.31 8.49
CA PRO A 120 14.47 -10.02 7.57
C PRO A 120 15.27 -11.27 7.21
N GLY A 121 15.45 -11.51 5.91
CA GLY A 121 16.21 -12.66 5.39
C GLY A 121 15.41 -13.95 5.18
N VAL A 122 14.15 -14.03 5.64
CA VAL A 122 13.28 -15.18 5.41
C VAL A 122 12.47 -14.98 4.12
N LYS A 123 12.40 -16.01 3.27
CA LYS A 123 11.82 -15.93 1.91
C LYS A 123 10.66 -16.91 1.65
N SER A 124 10.16 -17.61 2.64
CA SER A 124 9.09 -18.60 2.44
C SER A 124 8.30 -18.87 3.71
N GLY A 125 7.04 -19.31 3.57
CA GLY A 125 6.19 -19.71 4.68
C GLY A 125 5.51 -18.55 5.41
N TYR A 126 5.47 -17.38 4.76
CA TYR A 126 4.80 -16.16 5.22
C TYR A 126 3.93 -15.61 4.10
N ARG A 127 2.71 -15.18 4.46
CA ARG A 127 1.71 -14.74 3.48
C ARG A 127 2.14 -13.48 2.72
N ASP A 128 2.87 -12.58 3.36
CA ASP A 128 3.41 -11.39 2.69
C ASP A 128 4.41 -11.75 1.59
N THR A 129 5.24 -12.77 1.82
CA THR A 129 6.24 -13.22 0.86
C THR A 129 5.57 -13.93 -0.30
N ASP A 130 4.58 -14.77 -0.03
CA ASP A 130 3.80 -15.44 -1.07
C ASP A 130 3.07 -14.42 -1.97
N ARG A 131 2.47 -13.37 -1.37
CA ARG A 131 1.83 -12.24 -2.07
C ARG A 131 2.83 -11.49 -2.94
N ARG A 132 3.98 -11.11 -2.36
CA ARG A 132 5.04 -10.39 -3.07
C ARG A 132 5.60 -11.19 -4.22
N ASP A 133 5.87 -12.48 -4.03
CA ASP A 133 6.34 -13.36 -5.10
C ASP A 133 5.27 -13.49 -6.20
N ALA A 134 3.99 -13.57 -5.85
CA ALA A 134 2.94 -13.65 -6.84
C ALA A 134 2.82 -12.38 -7.72
N SER A 135 3.11 -11.19 -7.18
CA SER A 135 3.07 -9.92 -7.93
C SER A 135 4.39 -9.58 -8.60
N CYS A 136 5.52 -9.82 -7.92
CA CYS A 136 6.82 -9.23 -8.25
C CYS A 136 7.90 -10.24 -8.67
N LYS A 137 7.65 -11.56 -8.65
CA LYS A 137 8.67 -12.59 -8.95
C LYS A 137 9.37 -12.40 -10.29
N ASN A 138 8.64 -11.98 -11.31
CA ASN A 138 9.18 -11.76 -12.66
C ASN A 138 9.40 -10.28 -12.99
N PHE A 139 9.26 -9.39 -12.01
CA PHE A 139 9.39 -7.95 -12.26
C PHE A 139 10.76 -7.60 -12.85
N LYS A 140 11.84 -8.21 -12.34
CA LYS A 140 13.19 -7.96 -12.86
C LYS A 140 13.45 -8.56 -14.25
N SER A 141 12.72 -9.59 -14.64
CA SER A 141 12.93 -10.29 -15.92
C SER A 141 11.96 -9.85 -17.02
N ARG A 142 10.82 -9.25 -16.66
CA ARG A 142 9.74 -8.86 -17.59
C ARG A 142 9.29 -7.41 -17.45
N GLY A 143 9.58 -6.75 -16.33
CA GLY A 143 9.22 -5.36 -16.11
C GLY A 143 10.15 -4.41 -16.85
N THR A 144 9.59 -3.30 -17.30
CA THR A 144 10.36 -2.20 -17.89
C THR A 144 10.51 -1.12 -16.83
N CYS A 145 11.72 -0.97 -16.28
CA CYS A 145 12.06 0.18 -15.44
C CYS A 145 13.16 1.03 -16.11
N PRO A 146 13.03 2.37 -16.12
CA PRO A 146 11.86 3.14 -15.65
C PRO A 146 10.62 2.89 -16.51
N GLU A 147 9.43 3.11 -15.95
CA GLU A 147 8.19 3.15 -16.73
C GLU A 147 8.17 4.38 -17.67
N PRO A 148 7.37 4.39 -18.75
CA PRO A 148 7.29 5.53 -19.67
C PRO A 148 6.90 6.85 -19.00
N ASP A 149 6.08 6.78 -17.94
CA ASP A 149 5.63 7.91 -17.13
C ASP A 149 6.38 8.04 -15.81
N GLN A 150 7.58 7.44 -15.70
CA GLN A 150 8.37 7.49 -14.48
C GLN A 150 8.84 8.91 -14.17
N MET A 151 8.51 9.39 -12.98
CA MET A 151 8.98 10.65 -12.44
C MET A 151 10.43 10.54 -11.94
N LEU A 152 11.05 11.69 -11.72
CA LEU A 152 12.36 11.74 -11.07
C LEU A 152 12.30 11.11 -9.67
N PRO A 153 13.15 10.12 -9.36
CA PRO A 153 13.17 9.43 -8.07
C PRO A 153 13.37 10.40 -6.91
N MET A 154 12.64 10.20 -5.81
CA MET A 154 12.90 10.92 -4.56
C MET A 154 13.86 10.13 -3.66
N ARG A 155 14.90 10.81 -3.17
CA ARG A 155 15.83 10.33 -2.15
C ARG A 155 15.66 11.12 -0.84
N HIS A 156 16.28 10.62 0.22
CA HIS A 156 16.42 11.32 1.51
C HIS A 156 17.03 12.73 1.42
N ASP A 157 17.78 13.03 0.36
CA ASP A 157 18.44 14.31 0.09
C ASP A 157 17.84 15.05 -1.13
N GLY A 158 16.62 14.69 -1.54
CA GLY A 158 15.84 15.38 -2.56
C GLY A 158 15.66 14.59 -3.86
N LEU A 159 15.20 15.27 -4.90
CA LEU A 159 14.98 14.68 -6.22
C LEU A 159 16.31 14.27 -6.85
N TRP A 160 16.35 13.05 -7.37
CA TRP A 160 17.47 12.59 -8.19
C TRP A 160 17.37 13.16 -9.60
N PHE A 161 18.50 13.45 -10.23
CA PHE A 161 18.55 14.22 -11.48
C PHE A 161 18.01 13.48 -12.71
N THR A 162 17.85 12.16 -12.64
CA THR A 162 17.39 11.33 -13.76
C THR A 162 16.60 10.11 -13.27
N SER A 163 15.62 9.68 -14.05
CA SER A 163 14.93 8.40 -13.86
C SER A 163 15.59 7.26 -14.65
N ARG A 164 16.59 7.54 -15.50
CA ARG A 164 17.25 6.53 -16.35
C ARG A 164 18.03 5.53 -15.54
N THR A 165 18.02 4.28 -15.99
CA THR A 165 18.86 3.22 -15.46
C THR A 165 20.21 3.16 -16.17
N LYS A 166 21.21 2.56 -15.51
CA LYS A 166 22.44 2.11 -16.16
C LYS A 166 22.08 0.97 -17.11
N ALA A 167 22.71 0.92 -18.29
CA ALA A 167 22.41 -0.02 -19.37
C ALA A 167 22.24 -1.47 -18.85
N ASN A 168 21.13 -2.10 -19.22
CA ASN A 168 20.76 -3.48 -18.85
C ASN A 168 20.69 -3.75 -17.33
N THR A 169 20.43 -2.74 -16.51
CA THR A 169 20.25 -2.91 -15.06
C THR A 169 19.04 -2.15 -14.52
N TYR A 170 18.72 -2.38 -13.24
CA TYR A 170 17.76 -1.58 -12.46
C TYR A 170 18.42 -0.48 -11.63
N ASN A 171 19.74 -0.35 -11.71
CA ASN A 171 20.46 0.69 -11.00
C ASN A 171 20.17 2.02 -11.68
N ILE A 172 19.71 3.00 -10.91
CA ILE A 172 19.49 4.35 -11.45
C ILE A 172 20.86 4.98 -11.72
N GLN A 173 20.95 5.73 -12.81
CA GLN A 173 22.20 6.28 -13.32
C GLN A 173 22.89 7.21 -12.30
N ASP A 174 24.21 7.08 -12.19
CA ASP A 174 25.07 7.92 -11.37
C ASP A 174 25.37 9.26 -12.06
N VAL A 175 25.74 10.28 -11.28
CA VAL A 175 26.34 11.49 -11.83
C VAL A 175 27.80 11.17 -12.18
N VAL A 176 28.16 11.33 -13.44
CA VAL A 176 29.53 11.14 -13.95
C VAL A 176 30.00 12.39 -14.68
N ASN A 177 31.30 12.63 -14.67
CA ASN A 177 31.91 13.66 -15.50
C ASN A 177 31.87 13.19 -16.96
N GLN A 178 31.21 13.94 -17.84
CA GLN A 178 30.99 13.51 -19.22
C GLN A 178 32.27 13.48 -20.08
N ILE A 179 33.32 14.19 -19.68
CA ILE A 179 34.61 14.25 -20.39
C ILE A 179 35.51 13.09 -19.98
N THR A 180 35.61 12.85 -18.68
CA THR A 180 36.56 11.85 -18.12
C THR A 180 35.92 10.51 -17.82
N GLY A 181 34.59 10.42 -17.78
CA GLY A 181 33.84 9.24 -17.33
C GLY A 181 33.89 9.02 -15.81
N ASN A 182 34.61 9.85 -15.06
CA ASN A 182 34.80 9.69 -13.62
C ASN A 182 33.49 9.84 -12.85
N LEU A 183 33.27 8.98 -11.85
CA LEU A 183 32.13 9.06 -10.94
C LEU A 183 32.21 10.35 -10.11
N ILE A 184 31.19 11.19 -10.20
CA ILE A 184 31.03 12.39 -9.37
C ILE A 184 30.16 12.06 -8.14
N ARG A 185 29.03 11.38 -8.35
CA ARG A 185 28.09 11.04 -7.27
C ARG A 185 27.26 9.81 -7.62
N ALA A 186 27.36 8.78 -6.80
CA ALA A 186 26.53 7.58 -6.96
C ALA A 186 25.05 7.86 -6.65
N SER A 187 24.15 7.23 -7.41
CA SER A 187 22.70 7.33 -7.19
C SER A 187 22.27 6.69 -5.88
N GLY A 188 22.96 5.65 -5.46
CA GLY A 188 22.65 4.95 -4.22
C GLY A 188 21.31 4.21 -4.21
N ILE A 189 20.60 4.17 -5.36
CA ILE A 189 19.24 3.65 -5.48
C ILE A 189 19.06 2.80 -6.74
N ILE A 190 18.15 1.84 -6.65
CA ILE A 190 17.70 0.95 -7.73
C ILE A 190 16.18 1.03 -7.84
N TYR A 191 15.63 0.72 -9.00
CA TYR A 191 14.21 0.39 -9.08
C TYR A 191 13.94 -1.00 -8.52
N THR A 192 12.89 -1.07 -7.71
CA THR A 192 12.30 -2.30 -7.22
C THR A 192 10.84 -2.40 -7.65
N CYS A 193 10.28 -3.60 -7.56
CA CYS A 193 8.84 -3.80 -7.70
C CYS A 193 8.15 -3.29 -6.44
N GLU A 194 7.31 -2.29 -6.60
CA GLU A 194 6.29 -1.97 -5.63
C GLU A 194 4.96 -2.60 -6.04
N GLU A 195 4.18 -3.03 -5.07
CA GLU A 195 2.80 -3.50 -5.27
C GLU A 195 1.83 -2.70 -4.39
N PHE A 196 0.68 -2.32 -4.96
CA PHE A 196 -0.41 -1.72 -4.21
C PHE A 196 -1.73 -2.46 -4.43
N PRO A 197 -2.47 -2.82 -3.35
CA PRO A 197 -2.10 -2.64 -1.95
C PRO A 197 -0.87 -3.49 -1.54
N ALA A 198 -0.17 -3.09 -0.48
CA ALA A 198 1.12 -3.68 -0.12
C ALA A 198 0.99 -5.11 0.43
N ALA A 199 1.96 -6.00 0.18
CA ALA A 199 1.93 -7.40 0.63
C ALA A 199 1.74 -7.63 2.14
N SER A 200 2.14 -6.68 2.99
CA SER A 200 1.90 -6.74 4.43
C SER A 200 0.42 -6.56 4.80
N TRP A 201 -0.42 -6.21 3.83
CA TRP A 201 -1.86 -6.04 4.00
C TRP A 201 -2.58 -7.25 3.44
N VAL A 202 -3.73 -7.56 4.02
CA VAL A 202 -4.63 -8.62 3.54
C VAL A 202 -5.06 -8.35 2.09
N GLU A 203 -5.30 -7.07 1.78
CA GLU A 203 -5.73 -6.61 0.47
C GLU A 203 -4.61 -6.60 -0.57
N GLY A 204 -3.37 -6.81 -0.14
CA GLY A 204 -2.21 -6.70 -0.99
C GLY A 204 -1.85 -7.95 -1.77
N GLY A 205 -1.02 -7.72 -2.78
CA GLY A 205 -0.46 -8.74 -3.65
C GLY A 205 -1.46 -9.41 -4.60
N ASN A 206 -0.96 -10.39 -5.32
CA ASN A 206 -1.76 -11.30 -6.12
C ASN A 206 -2.13 -12.48 -5.21
N GLY A 207 -3.43 -12.77 -5.03
CA GLY A 207 -3.90 -13.84 -4.15
C GLY A 207 -3.23 -15.19 -4.47
N PRO A 208 -3.35 -16.22 -3.64
CA PRO A 208 -2.59 -17.46 -3.79
C PRO A 208 -2.96 -18.23 -5.06
N ASN A 209 -4.15 -17.96 -5.62
CA ASN A 209 -4.58 -18.46 -6.93
C ASN A 209 -3.99 -17.69 -8.13
N ARG A 210 -3.29 -16.57 -7.90
CA ARG A 210 -2.60 -15.72 -8.88
C ARG A 210 -3.45 -15.11 -10.00
N ASN A 211 -4.77 -15.18 -9.88
CA ASN A 211 -5.69 -14.83 -10.96
C ASN A 211 -5.96 -13.33 -11.06
N THR A 212 -5.41 -12.50 -10.17
CA THR A 212 -5.67 -11.07 -10.11
C THR A 212 -4.45 -10.29 -9.64
N PRO A 213 -3.65 -9.80 -10.59
CA PRO A 213 -2.41 -9.15 -10.27
C PRO A 213 -2.65 -7.92 -9.39
N ALA A 214 -1.79 -7.72 -8.39
CA ALA A 214 -1.67 -6.42 -7.74
C ALA A 214 -1.26 -5.37 -8.76
N ASN A 215 -1.58 -4.10 -8.49
CA ASN A 215 -1.04 -3.03 -9.31
C ASN A 215 0.45 -2.88 -8.96
N THR A 216 1.33 -3.06 -9.95
CA THR A 216 2.77 -3.01 -9.72
C THR A 216 3.39 -1.81 -10.42
N ARG A 217 4.43 -1.24 -9.78
CA ARG A 217 5.15 -0.08 -10.32
C ARG A 217 6.63 -0.09 -9.97
N CYS A 218 7.46 0.48 -10.83
CA CYS A 218 8.86 0.78 -10.54
C CYS A 218 8.98 1.88 -9.47
N VAL A 219 9.55 1.53 -8.32
CA VAL A 219 9.76 2.47 -7.19
C VAL A 219 11.21 2.44 -6.74
N PRO A 220 11.84 3.59 -6.43
CA PRO A 220 13.22 3.63 -5.99
C PRO A 220 13.39 3.09 -4.56
N MET A 221 14.43 2.28 -4.37
CA MET A 221 14.90 1.76 -3.09
C MET A 221 16.43 1.82 -3.03
N THR A 222 17.01 1.96 -1.84
CA THR A 222 18.45 1.78 -1.62
C THR A 222 18.95 0.44 -2.18
N CYS A 223 20.08 0.45 -2.89
CA CYS A 223 20.71 -0.80 -3.31
C CYS A 223 21.61 -1.38 -2.21
N SER A 224 21.79 -2.71 -2.16
CA SER A 224 22.55 -3.38 -1.08
C SER A 224 24.03 -2.95 -0.99
N ASN A 225 24.64 -2.56 -2.11
CA ASN A 225 26.05 -2.16 -2.22
C ASN A 225 26.22 -0.65 -2.45
N CYS A 226 25.20 0.15 -2.13
CA CYS A 226 25.18 1.58 -2.35
C CYS A 226 25.75 2.35 -1.15
N PRO A 227 26.08 3.66 -1.31
CA PRO A 227 26.48 4.50 -0.20
C PRO A 227 25.53 4.36 0.99
N ARG A 228 26.13 4.11 2.16
CA ARG A 228 25.40 3.96 3.42
C ARG A 228 24.48 5.16 3.61
N PHE A 229 23.32 4.91 4.22
CA PHE A 229 22.29 5.91 4.55
C PHE A 229 21.51 6.49 3.37
N THR A 230 21.77 6.10 2.11
CA THR A 230 20.83 6.43 1.04
C THR A 230 19.49 5.77 1.35
N LYS A 231 18.39 6.54 1.37
CA LYS A 231 17.02 6.03 1.44
C LYS A 231 16.19 6.65 0.32
N ALA A 232 15.16 5.92 -0.11
CA ALA A 232 14.17 6.35 -1.09
C ALA A 232 12.78 5.81 -0.73
N GLU A 233 11.81 6.01 -1.63
CA GLU A 233 10.38 5.76 -1.41
C GLU A 233 10.05 4.38 -0.78
N GLN A 234 10.61 3.29 -1.32
CA GLN A 234 10.33 1.95 -0.80
C GLN A 234 10.90 1.74 0.62
N ASN A 235 12.04 2.38 0.95
CA ASN A 235 12.61 2.30 2.29
C ASN A 235 11.70 2.98 3.31
N TRP A 236 11.13 4.14 2.95
CA TRP A 236 10.16 4.84 3.80
C TRP A 236 8.90 4.01 3.99
N GLN A 237 8.41 3.38 2.92
CA GLN A 237 7.27 2.49 3.02
C GLN A 237 7.51 1.30 3.97
N SER A 238 8.67 0.66 3.89
CA SER A 238 9.01 -0.45 4.79
C SER A 238 9.06 0.01 6.26
N GLN A 239 9.65 1.18 6.53
CA GLN A 239 9.72 1.75 7.88
C GLN A 239 8.33 2.06 8.45
N LEU A 240 7.41 2.54 7.61
CA LEU A 240 6.02 2.77 7.98
C LEU A 240 5.27 1.52 8.35
N HIS A 241 5.36 0.48 7.53
CA HIS A 241 4.64 -0.76 7.81
C HIS A 241 5.13 -1.38 9.10
N ALA A 242 6.43 -1.29 9.38
CA ALA A 242 6.99 -1.67 10.68
C ALA A 242 6.44 -0.80 11.83
N ALA A 243 6.23 0.50 11.62
CA ALA A 243 5.62 1.37 12.63
C ALA A 243 4.14 1.05 12.88
N VAL A 244 3.35 0.80 11.83
CA VAL A 244 1.96 0.33 11.91
C VAL A 244 1.90 -0.98 12.69
N ALA A 245 2.75 -1.96 12.36
CA ALA A 245 2.83 -3.23 13.08
C ALA A 245 3.09 -3.04 14.58
N ARG A 246 4.07 -2.19 14.95
CA ARG A 246 4.36 -1.88 16.36
C ARG A 246 3.17 -1.25 17.07
N LYS A 247 2.48 -0.29 16.42
CA LYS A 247 1.32 0.42 17.00
C LYS A 247 0.11 -0.50 17.16
N LEU A 248 -0.17 -1.36 16.17
CA LEU A 248 -1.23 -2.36 16.25
C LEU A 248 -0.94 -3.39 17.33
N LYS A 249 0.30 -3.90 17.42
CA LYS A 249 0.73 -4.82 18.47
C LYS A 249 0.56 -4.21 19.87
N ALA A 250 0.93 -2.95 20.05
CA ALA A 250 0.77 -2.24 21.32
C ALA A 250 -0.72 -2.06 21.70
N ALA A 251 -1.58 -1.74 20.73
CA ALA A 251 -3.02 -1.64 20.98
C ALA A 251 -3.64 -2.99 21.33
N PHE A 252 -3.26 -4.04 20.60
CA PHE A 252 -3.73 -5.40 20.82
C PHE A 252 -3.39 -5.91 22.22
N ALA A 253 -2.15 -5.67 22.67
CA ALA A 253 -1.69 -6.08 24.01
C ALA A 253 -2.42 -5.37 25.16
N LYS A 254 -2.98 -4.18 24.93
CA LYS A 254 -3.76 -3.44 25.93
C LYS A 254 -5.19 -3.92 26.04
N GLN A 255 -5.77 -4.38 24.93
CA GLN A 255 -7.22 -4.57 24.80
C GLN A 255 -7.65 -6.03 24.82
N THR A 256 -6.73 -6.95 24.55
CA THR A 256 -7.03 -8.37 24.51
C THR A 256 -6.28 -9.11 25.60
N GLN A 257 -6.89 -10.15 26.17
CA GLN A 257 -6.19 -11.12 27.03
C GLN A 257 -5.27 -12.06 26.23
N HIS A 258 -5.17 -11.86 24.91
CA HIS A 258 -4.43 -12.71 24.00
C HIS A 258 -3.10 -12.08 23.61
N ALA A 259 -2.11 -12.93 23.37
CA ALA A 259 -0.85 -12.47 22.82
C ALA A 259 -1.01 -12.13 21.33
N TRP A 260 -0.25 -11.13 20.86
CA TRP A 260 -0.10 -10.88 19.43
C TRP A 260 0.65 -12.05 18.78
N GLU A 261 0.00 -12.73 17.83
CA GLU A 261 0.58 -13.87 17.12
C GLU A 261 1.03 -13.47 15.72
N ASN A 262 2.35 -13.47 15.48
CA ASN A 262 3.02 -13.07 14.23
C ASN A 262 2.64 -13.89 12.97
N LYS A 263 1.61 -14.74 13.02
CA LYS A 263 1.07 -15.48 11.88
C LYS A 263 -0.45 -15.55 11.82
N HIS A 264 -1.13 -15.19 12.90
CA HIS A 264 -2.58 -15.37 13.03
C HIS A 264 -3.32 -14.08 13.37
N THR A 265 -2.62 -13.03 13.80
CA THR A 265 -3.28 -11.75 14.08
C THR A 265 -3.44 -10.93 12.80
N ILE A 266 -4.65 -10.41 12.60
CA ILE A 266 -4.98 -9.47 11.53
C ILE A 266 -5.70 -8.29 12.16
N ALA A 267 -5.26 -7.07 11.90
CA ALA A 267 -5.86 -5.89 12.52
C ALA A 267 -6.08 -4.76 11.52
N LEU A 268 -7.23 -4.10 11.63
CA LEU A 268 -7.60 -2.98 10.77
C LEU A 268 -6.80 -1.73 11.14
N PHE A 269 -6.46 -0.96 10.11
CA PHE A 269 -5.92 0.39 10.21
C PHE A 269 -6.54 1.25 9.10
N LYS A 270 -6.53 2.57 9.28
CA LYS A 270 -6.96 3.52 8.24
C LYS A 270 -5.78 3.92 7.38
N PHE A 271 -5.92 3.81 6.06
CA PHE A 271 -4.96 4.32 5.11
C PHE A 271 -5.50 5.56 4.41
N SER A 272 -4.62 6.52 4.15
CA SER A 272 -4.87 7.64 3.26
C SER A 272 -3.58 8.05 2.55
N ARG A 273 -3.72 8.73 1.41
CA ARG A 273 -2.61 9.43 0.78
C ARG A 273 -2.84 10.93 0.91
N VAL A 274 -1.80 11.67 1.24
CA VAL A 274 -1.84 13.12 1.27
C VAL A 274 -1.40 13.62 -0.11
N PRO A 275 -2.32 14.18 -0.92
CA PRO A 275 -1.95 14.73 -2.22
C PRO A 275 -0.92 15.84 -2.05
N ASP A 276 -0.06 16.01 -3.06
CA ASP A 276 0.80 17.18 -3.14
C ASP A 276 -0.08 18.41 -3.31
N SER A 277 -0.09 19.29 -2.32
CA SER A 277 -0.97 20.45 -2.27
C SER A 277 -0.14 21.67 -1.86
N PRO A 278 -0.18 22.77 -2.63
CA PRO A 278 0.57 23.98 -2.31
C PRO A 278 0.11 24.65 -1.01
N THR A 279 -1.10 24.32 -0.51
CA THR A 279 -1.69 24.91 0.69
C THR A 279 -1.44 24.10 1.96
N ARG A 280 -0.91 22.88 1.86
CA ARG A 280 -0.50 22.13 3.05
C ARG A 280 0.97 22.45 3.34
N PRO A 281 1.32 22.85 4.57
CA PRO A 281 2.69 23.24 4.90
C PRO A 281 3.63 22.10 4.51
N ASN A 282 4.73 22.51 3.90
CA ASN A 282 5.89 21.71 3.55
C ASN A 282 6.60 21.30 4.85
N ASP A 283 5.90 20.57 5.70
CA ASP A 283 6.29 20.29 7.08
C ASP A 283 7.54 19.38 7.18
N GLY A 284 8.09 18.95 6.03
CA GLY A 284 9.20 18.01 5.95
C GLY A 284 8.80 16.61 6.38
N ILE A 285 7.51 16.39 6.65
CA ILE A 285 7.02 15.14 7.19
C ILE A 285 6.65 14.27 6.01
N VAL A 286 7.52 13.30 5.74
CA VAL A 286 7.22 12.25 4.78
C VAL A 286 5.93 11.54 5.20
N LEU A 287 5.62 11.46 6.52
CA LEU A 287 4.70 10.46 7.10
C LEU A 287 4.04 10.83 8.45
N ARG A 288 2.75 10.49 8.64
CA ARG A 288 1.98 10.74 9.90
C ARG A 288 1.16 9.55 10.41
N PRO A 289 1.69 8.56 11.11
CA PRO A 289 0.86 7.64 11.88
C PRO A 289 0.18 8.44 12.98
N ALA A 290 -1.16 8.49 12.98
CA ALA A 290 -1.93 9.12 14.05
C ALA A 290 -2.70 8.02 14.78
N SER A 291 -2.75 8.12 16.10
CA SER A 291 -3.73 7.43 16.92
C SER A 291 -4.60 8.46 17.59
N ASP A 292 -5.90 8.40 17.36
CA ASP A 292 -6.88 9.11 18.18
C ASP A 292 -7.23 8.17 19.35
N SER A 293 -6.93 8.56 20.59
CA SER A 293 -7.51 7.95 21.79
C SER A 293 -8.72 8.77 22.22
N THR A 294 -9.84 8.11 22.50
CA THR A 294 -11.03 8.76 23.06
C THR A 294 -10.87 9.16 24.53
N GLU A 295 -9.85 8.62 25.22
CA GLU A 295 -9.43 9.08 26.54
C GLU A 295 -8.42 10.23 26.39
N GLY A 296 -8.87 11.47 26.62
CA GLY A 296 -8.03 12.67 26.63
C GLY A 296 -7.88 13.33 25.26
N VAL A 297 -8.78 14.26 24.96
CA VAL A 297 -8.70 15.18 23.82
C VAL A 297 -7.36 15.91 23.86
N GLY A 298 -6.39 15.55 23.00
CA GLY A 298 -5.19 16.37 22.83
C GLY A 298 -4.01 15.73 22.08
N GLN A 299 -3.74 14.44 22.25
CA GLN A 299 -2.46 13.88 21.75
C GLN A 299 -2.62 12.92 20.58
N ARG A 300 -2.53 13.47 19.36
CA ARG A 300 -2.16 12.66 18.20
C ARG A 300 -0.68 12.32 18.31
N GLN A 301 -0.35 11.08 18.67
CA GLN A 301 1.04 10.62 18.58
C GLN A 301 1.44 10.45 17.11
N ILE A 302 2.17 11.42 16.56
CA ILE A 302 2.67 11.42 15.18
C ILE A 302 4.01 10.67 15.13
N VAL A 303 4.06 9.51 14.47
CA VAL A 303 5.32 8.75 14.29
C VAL A 303 5.98 9.10 12.94
N VAL A 304 6.86 10.08 12.91
CA VAL A 304 7.59 10.45 11.67
C VAL A 304 8.70 9.42 11.40
N ALA A 305 8.63 8.68 10.29
CA ALA A 305 9.58 7.60 10.02
C ALA A 305 10.92 8.05 9.41
N ASP A 306 11.02 9.27 8.89
CA ASP A 306 12.28 9.82 8.42
C ASP A 306 12.19 11.34 8.32
N LYS A 307 13.05 12.04 9.06
CA LYS A 307 13.36 13.44 8.80
C LYS A 307 14.74 13.41 8.17
N GLY A 308 14.81 13.56 6.85
CA GLY A 308 16.07 13.95 6.21
C GLY A 308 16.55 15.29 6.80
N PRO A 309 17.68 15.86 6.35
CA PRO A 309 18.20 17.15 6.85
C PRO A 309 17.27 18.38 6.67
N ILE A 310 15.99 18.17 6.37
CA ILE A 310 14.92 19.15 6.45
C ILE A 310 14.04 18.78 7.68
N ALA A 311 14.30 19.46 8.80
CA ALA A 311 13.48 19.56 10.02
C ALA A 311 13.45 18.36 10.99
N THR A 312 14.48 18.22 11.82
CA THR A 312 14.50 17.39 13.05
C THR A 312 13.67 18.04 14.18
N ARG A 313 12.52 17.44 14.53
CA ARG A 313 11.82 17.62 15.82
C ARG A 313 10.73 16.56 15.91
N LEU A 314 10.91 15.57 16.79
CA LEU A 314 9.76 14.83 17.32
C LEU A 314 9.01 15.84 18.20
N ILE A 315 7.75 16.11 17.86
CA ILE A 315 6.86 16.81 18.79
C ILE A 315 6.15 15.70 19.56
N GLU A 316 6.66 15.39 20.74
CA GLU A 316 5.83 14.85 21.81
C GLU A 316 5.06 16.02 22.40
N THR A 317 3.82 16.21 21.95
CA THR A 317 2.86 16.98 22.76
C THR A 317 2.54 16.14 23.97
N ARG A 318 2.88 16.65 25.16
CA ARG A 318 2.18 16.33 26.41
C ARG A 318 0.81 16.99 26.41
#